data_AF-A0A6L6GX68-F1
#
_entry.id   AF-A0A6L6GX68-F1
#
_cell.length_a   1.000
_cell.length_b   1.000
_cell.length_c   1.000
_cell.angle_alpha   90.00
_cell.angle_beta   90.00
_cell.angle_gamma   90.00
#
_symmetry.space_group_name_H-M   'P 1'
#
loop_
_entity.id
_entity.type
_entity.pdbx_description
1 polymer ?
#
loop_
_entity_poly.entity_id
_entity_poly.type
_entity_poly.pdbx_seq_one_letter_code
_entity_poly.pdbx_strand_id
1 'polypeptide(L)'
;MLHIAKKLDVEITYSNRAFRFDNEIVIRRGTKSEEWLMFGHELCHYLRHSGNQLKMGKLFVDLQEWQADNFMYHFCIPSFMLRRMNLPDNERDAVWLLQEVYGVTAEFAQKRLQQYMQNLIYR
;
A
#
# COMPACT_ATOMS: atom_id res chain seq x y z
N MET A 1 -4.56 -6.75 7.55
CA MET A 1 -3.28 -6.56 8.26
C MET A 1 -2.88 -7.75 9.15
N LEU A 2 -3.47 -7.95 10.34
CA LEU A 2 -2.98 -8.92 11.35
C LEU A 2 -2.79 -10.36 10.84
N HIS A 3 -3.71 -10.86 10.01
CA HIS A 3 -3.58 -12.19 9.41
C HIS A 3 -2.31 -12.33 8.57
N ILE A 4 -1.97 -11.30 7.79
CA ILE A 4 -0.81 -11.29 6.90
C ILE A 4 0.47 -11.21 7.73
N ALA A 5 0.52 -10.31 8.71
CA ALA A 5 1.66 -10.19 9.62
C ALA A 5 2.00 -11.51 10.32
N LYS A 6 0.98 -12.21 10.85
CA LYS A 6 1.16 -13.54 11.44
C LYS A 6 1.69 -14.58 10.44
N LYS A 7 1.26 -14.52 9.18
CA LYS A 7 1.71 -15.46 8.14
C LYS A 7 3.14 -15.21 7.67
N LEU A 8 3.61 -13.97 7.83
CA LEU A 8 4.95 -13.55 7.43
C LEU A 8 5.92 -13.48 8.62
N ASP A 9 5.48 -13.84 9.82
CA ASP A 9 6.27 -13.77 11.05
C ASP A 9 6.82 -12.35 11.32
N VAL A 10 5.94 -11.36 11.14
CA VAL A 10 6.24 -9.94 11.36
C VAL A 10 5.40 -9.41 12.52
N GLU A 11 6.05 -8.71 13.44
CA GLU A 11 5.38 -8.00 14.54
C GLU A 11 4.93 -6.62 14.07
N ILE A 12 3.74 -6.19 14.52
CA ILE A 12 3.25 -4.83 14.24
C ILE A 12 3.22 -4.05 15.55
N THR A 13 3.91 -2.91 15.55
CA THR A 13 3.90 -1.99 16.69
C THR A 13 3.53 -0.58 16.25
N TYR A 14 3.26 0.27 17.24
CA TYR A 14 2.74 1.60 17.02
C TYR A 14 3.67 2.67 17.57
N SER A 15 4.01 3.67 16.76
CA SER A 15 4.85 4.81 17.13
C SER A 15 4.41 6.10 16.43
N ASN A 16 5.08 7.21 16.73
CA ASN A 16 4.83 8.51 16.07
C ASN A 16 5.37 8.54 14.64
N ARG A 17 6.20 7.58 14.24
CA ARG A 17 6.72 7.43 12.88
C ARG A 17 6.56 5.98 12.44
N ALA A 18 6.15 5.80 11.18
CA ALA A 18 6.18 4.49 10.55
C ALA A 18 7.61 4.21 10.04
N PHE A 19 8.09 2.98 10.25
CA PHE A 19 9.35 2.46 9.74
C PHE A 19 9.41 0.94 9.95
N ARG A 20 10.31 0.25 9.23
CA ARG A 20 10.65 -1.15 9.47
C ARG A 20 11.94 -1.30 10.28
N PHE A 21 11.97 -2.24 11.23
CA PHE A 21 13.14 -2.63 12.00
C PHE A 21 13.19 -4.16 12.17
N ASP A 22 14.17 -4.83 11.55
CA ASP A 22 14.23 -6.31 11.47
C ASP A 22 12.88 -6.95 11.09
N ASN A 23 12.27 -7.71 12.02
CA ASN A 23 10.98 -8.37 11.86
C ASN A 23 9.81 -7.57 12.40
N GLU A 24 10.02 -6.28 12.69
CA GLU A 24 9.02 -5.37 13.22
C GLU A 24 8.63 -4.33 12.16
N ILE A 25 7.33 -4.24 11.89
CA ILE A 25 6.72 -3.14 11.14
C ILE A 25 6.10 -2.17 12.14
N VAL A 26 6.69 -0.99 12.24
CA VAL A 26 6.18 0.09 13.07
C VAL A 26 5.28 0.97 12.21
N ILE A 27 4.04 1.19 12.62
CA ILE A 27 3.10 2.09 11.95
C ILE A 27 2.60 3.17 12.91
N ARG A 28 1.99 4.24 12.38
CA ARG A 28 1.29 5.22 13.21
C ARG A 28 -0.12 4.74 13.52
N ARG A 29 -0.67 5.14 14.67
CA ARG A 29 -2.10 4.91 14.94
C ARG A 29 -2.95 5.82 14.05
N GLY A 30 -4.03 5.28 13.51
CA GLY A 30 -4.97 6.01 12.67
C GLY A 30 -6.30 5.27 12.53
N THR A 31 -7.04 5.60 11.48
CA THR A 31 -8.17 4.79 11.04
C THR A 31 -7.70 3.43 10.53
N LYS A 32 -8.58 2.43 10.50
CA LYS A 32 -8.26 1.10 9.96
C LYS A 32 -7.74 1.17 8.52
N SER A 33 -8.28 2.07 7.72
CA SER A 33 -7.83 2.31 6.34
C SER A 33 -6.41 2.86 6.30
N GLU A 34 -6.11 3.90 7.09
CA GLU A 34 -4.76 4.48 7.15
C GLU A 34 -3.72 3.47 7.65
N GLU A 35 -4.05 2.72 8.69
CA GLU A 35 -3.17 1.66 9.21
C GLU A 35 -2.94 0.55 8.17
N TRP A 36 -3.96 0.20 7.40
CA TRP A 36 -3.84 -0.78 6.32
C TRP A 36 -2.91 -0.30 5.20
N LEU A 37 -3.00 0.97 4.81
CA LEU A 37 -2.13 1.58 3.81
C LEU A 37 -0.68 1.66 4.30
N MET A 38 -0.47 2.18 5.53
CA MET A 38 0.88 2.23 6.13
C MET A 38 1.51 0.83 6.23
N PHE A 39 0.73 -0.19 6.63
CA PHE A 39 1.21 -1.56 6.63
C PHE A 39 1.61 -2.04 5.24
N GLY A 40 0.84 -1.72 4.19
CA GLY A 40 1.19 -2.07 2.81
C GLY A 40 2.52 -1.45 2.36
N HIS A 41 2.78 -0.20 2.74
CA HIS A 41 4.05 0.50 2.48
C HIS A 41 5.23 -0.15 3.19
N GLU A 42 5.13 -0.29 4.52
CA GLU A 42 6.19 -0.88 5.34
C GLU A 42 6.44 -2.35 5.02
N LEU A 43 5.41 -3.07 4.58
CA LEU A 43 5.56 -4.44 4.12
C LEU A 43 6.44 -4.53 2.87
N CYS A 44 6.42 -3.52 1.98
CA CYS A 44 7.38 -3.47 0.88
C CYS A 44 8.81 -3.33 1.40
N HIS A 45 9.04 -2.44 2.38
CA HIS A 45 10.36 -2.29 2.98
C HIS A 45 10.83 -3.58 3.65
N TYR A 46 9.93 -4.31 4.32
CA TYR A 46 10.22 -5.62 4.87
C TYR A 46 10.61 -6.64 3.79
N LEU A 47 9.79 -6.80 2.76
CA LEU A 47 9.96 -7.87 1.77
C LEU A 47 11.05 -7.60 0.71
N ARG A 48 11.31 -6.33 0.36
CA ARG A 48 12.05 -6.00 -0.87
C ARG A 48 13.26 -5.11 -0.66
N HIS A 49 13.36 -4.41 0.46
CA HIS A 49 14.43 -3.45 0.69
C HIS A 49 15.41 -3.94 1.76
N SER A 50 16.67 -3.55 1.62
CA SER A 50 17.74 -3.85 2.57
C SER A 50 18.66 -2.65 2.72
N GLY A 51 19.43 -2.62 3.81
CA GLY A 51 20.35 -1.54 4.12
C GLY A 51 19.76 -0.50 5.07
N ASN A 52 20.62 0.43 5.51
CA ASN A 52 20.24 1.48 6.44
C ASN A 52 20.00 2.79 5.68
N GLN A 53 18.74 3.23 5.58
CA GLN A 53 18.37 4.46 4.88
C GLN A 53 19.08 5.71 5.44
N LEU A 54 19.45 5.73 6.73
CA LEU A 54 20.20 6.84 7.34
C LEU A 54 21.64 6.95 6.82
N LYS A 55 22.17 5.88 6.25
CA LYS A 55 23.52 5.81 5.67
C LYS A 55 23.49 5.74 4.14
N MET A 56 22.30 5.76 3.55
CA MET A 56 22.09 5.58 2.13
C MET A 56 22.05 6.94 1.42
N GLY A 57 22.58 7.00 0.19
CA GLY A 57 22.48 8.20 -0.62
C GLY A 57 21.02 8.54 -0.94
N LYS A 58 20.69 9.84 -0.98
CA LYS A 58 19.32 10.34 -1.15
C LYS A 58 18.55 9.70 -2.32
N LEU A 59 19.19 9.54 -3.48
CA LEU A 59 18.56 8.96 -4.66
C LEU A 59 18.16 7.48 -4.47
N PHE A 60 18.92 6.72 -3.68
CA PHE A 60 18.56 5.33 -3.37
C PHE A 60 17.44 5.25 -2.34
N VAL A 61 17.40 6.18 -1.38
CA VAL A 61 16.26 6.32 -0.45
C VAL A 61 14.99 6.63 -1.24
N ASP A 62 15.04 7.63 -2.13
CA ASP A 62 13.91 8.02 -2.96
C ASP A 62 13.40 6.86 -3.82
N LEU A 63 14.32 6.09 -4.40
CA LEU A 63 13.98 4.90 -5.15
C LEU A 63 13.22 3.87 -4.29
N GLN A 64 13.67 3.61 -3.06
CA GLN A 64 12.97 2.69 -2.16
C GLN A 64 11.57 3.20 -1.80
N GLU A 65 11.43 4.49 -1.49
CA GLU A 65 10.11 5.06 -1.17
C GLU A 65 9.15 4.98 -2.37
N TRP A 66 9.61 5.31 -3.58
CA TRP A 66 8.79 5.17 -4.80
C TRP A 66 8.38 3.71 -5.07
N GLN A 67 9.29 2.77 -4.80
CA GLN A 67 8.99 1.34 -4.94
C GLN A 67 7.98 0.86 -3.90
N ALA A 68 8.08 1.36 -2.66
CA ALA A 68 7.16 1.06 -1.58
C ALA A 68 5.76 1.63 -1.83
N ASP A 69 5.67 2.89 -2.27
CA ASP A 69 4.43 3.53 -2.67
C ASP A 69 3.72 2.72 -3.77
N ASN A 70 4.46 2.39 -4.84
CA ASN A 70 3.89 1.63 -5.95
C ASN A 70 3.46 0.22 -5.54
N PHE A 71 4.24 -0.44 -4.67
CA PHE A 71 3.85 -1.73 -4.10
C PHE A 71 2.56 -1.62 -3.29
N MET A 72 2.44 -0.62 -2.42
CA MET A 72 1.25 -0.39 -1.58
C MET A 72 -0.02 -0.28 -2.44
N TYR A 73 -0.02 0.49 -3.54
CA TYR A 73 -1.16 0.59 -4.44
C TYR A 73 -1.62 -0.76 -5.01
N HIS A 74 -0.68 -1.58 -5.46
CA HIS A 74 -1.00 -2.89 -6.03
C HIS A 74 -1.31 -3.95 -4.96
N PHE A 75 -0.75 -3.82 -3.76
CA PHE A 75 -1.01 -4.73 -2.65
C PHE A 75 -2.39 -4.49 -2.04
N CYS A 76 -2.73 -3.23 -1.77
CA CYS A 76 -4.01 -2.87 -1.15
C CYS A 76 -5.20 -2.98 -2.12
N ILE A 77 -4.98 -2.78 -3.43
CA ILE A 77 -5.99 -2.97 -4.48
C ILE A 77 -5.34 -3.70 -5.69
N PRO A 78 -5.39 -5.04 -5.70
CA PRO A 78 -4.69 -5.82 -6.71
C PRO A 78 -5.30 -5.71 -8.11
N SER A 79 -4.45 -5.47 -9.12
CA SER A 79 -4.90 -5.35 -10.53
C SER A 79 -5.62 -6.59 -11.04
N PHE A 80 -5.24 -7.78 -10.58
CA PHE A 80 -5.90 -9.02 -11.00
C PHE A 80 -7.30 -9.18 -10.39
N MET A 81 -7.56 -8.56 -9.24
CA MET A 81 -8.90 -8.49 -8.65
C MET A 81 -9.74 -7.45 -9.38
N LEU A 82 -9.20 -6.26 -9.63
CA LEU A 82 -9.88 -5.21 -10.41
C LEU A 82 -10.35 -5.72 -11.78
N ARG A 83 -9.52 -6.51 -12.48
CA ARG A 83 -9.89 -7.10 -13.79
C ARG A 83 -11.11 -8.01 -13.75
N ARG A 84 -11.41 -8.59 -12.58
CA ARG A 84 -12.54 -9.51 -12.38
C ARG A 84 -13.77 -8.82 -11.81
N MET A 85 -13.67 -7.54 -11.47
CA MET A 85 -14.78 -6.75 -10.93
C MET A 85 -15.56 -6.09 -12.06
N ASN A 86 -16.88 -6.04 -11.91
CA ASN A 86 -17.73 -5.17 -12.71
C ASN A 86 -17.69 -3.78 -12.08
N LEU A 87 -16.77 -2.93 -12.55
CA LEU A 87 -16.67 -1.56 -12.08
C LEU A 87 -17.81 -0.72 -12.64
N PRO A 88 -18.48 0.12 -11.82
CA PRO A 88 -19.41 1.12 -12.31
C PRO A 88 -18.76 2.07 -13.33
N ASP A 89 -19.54 2.50 -14.33
CA ASP A 89 -19.07 3.48 -15.33
C ASP A 89 -18.83 4.87 -14.70
N ASN A 90 -19.57 5.19 -13.63
CA ASN A 90 -19.39 6.42 -12.87
C ASN A 90 -18.16 6.31 -11.95
N GLU A 91 -17.19 7.23 -12.12
CA GLU A 91 -15.95 7.23 -11.32
C GLU A 91 -16.22 7.29 -9.81
N ARG A 92 -17.19 8.11 -9.37
CA ARG A 92 -17.50 8.27 -7.95
C ARG A 92 -18.04 6.96 -7.36
N ASP A 93 -18.94 6.28 -8.07
CA ASP A 93 -19.51 5.02 -7.62
C ASP A 93 -18.44 3.90 -7.65
N ALA A 94 -17.55 3.91 -8.64
CA ALA A 94 -16.42 2.99 -8.69
C ALA A 94 -15.45 3.22 -7.53
N VAL A 95 -15.10 4.47 -7.22
CA VAL A 95 -14.27 4.80 -6.06
C VAL A 95 -14.93 4.34 -4.77
N TRP A 96 -16.22 4.62 -4.59
CA TRP A 96 -16.96 4.18 -3.40
C TRP A 96 -16.97 2.65 -3.27
N LEU A 97 -17.22 1.92 -4.36
CA LEU A 97 -17.14 0.45 -4.37
C LEU A 97 -15.74 -0.04 -3.96
N LEU A 98 -14.68 0.58 -4.46
CA LEU A 98 -13.30 0.19 -4.12
C LEU A 98 -12.98 0.46 -2.64
N GLN A 99 -13.48 1.56 -2.07
CA GLN A 99 -13.32 1.82 -0.64
C GLN A 99 -13.95 0.72 0.21
N GLU A 100 -15.20 0.36 -0.09
CA GLU A 100 -15.95 -0.65 0.65
C GLU A 100 -15.31 -2.05 0.54
N VAL A 101 -14.89 -2.43 -0.68
CA VAL A 101 -14.32 -3.76 -0.93
C VAL A 101 -12.92 -3.92 -0.33
N TYR A 102 -12.07 -2.90 -0.44
CA TYR A 102 -10.66 -3.00 -0.05
C TYR A 102 -10.32 -2.33 1.29
N GLY A 103 -11.28 -1.63 1.91
CA GLY A 103 -11.11 -0.96 3.20
C GLY A 103 -10.12 0.20 3.17
N VAL A 104 -10.04 0.93 2.05
CA VAL A 104 -9.09 2.03 1.83
C VAL A 104 -9.75 3.42 1.89
N THR A 105 -8.95 4.48 1.91
CA THR A 105 -9.45 5.86 1.82
C THR A 105 -9.94 6.18 0.40
N ALA A 106 -10.81 7.19 0.28
CA ALA A 106 -11.38 7.62 -1.01
C ALA A 106 -10.29 8.08 -1.98
N GLU A 107 -9.36 8.89 -1.47
CA GLU A 107 -8.22 9.40 -2.23
C GLU A 107 -7.35 8.25 -2.77
N PHE A 108 -7.07 7.24 -1.95
CA PHE A 108 -6.27 6.09 -2.36
C PHE A 108 -6.98 5.25 -3.42
N ALA A 109 -8.28 4.98 -3.23
CA ALA A 109 -9.10 4.27 -4.21
C ALA A 109 -9.16 5.01 -5.55
N GLN A 110 -9.37 6.33 -5.53
CA GLN A 110 -9.39 7.17 -6.73
C GLN A 110 -8.06 7.12 -7.48
N LYS A 111 -6.94 7.38 -6.79
CA LYS A 111 -5.61 7.35 -7.40
C LYS A 111 -5.30 5.99 -8.01
N ARG A 112 -5.67 4.92 -7.31
CA ARG A 112 -5.48 3.56 -7.81
C ARG A 112 -6.32 3.24 -9.04
N LEU A 113 -7.58 3.68 -9.06
CA LEU A 113 -8.49 3.53 -10.20
C LEU A 113 -7.91 4.24 -11.42
N GLN A 114 -7.43 5.47 -11.26
CA GLN A 114 -6.77 6.23 -12.33
C GLN A 114 -5.53 5.49 -12.87
N GLN A 115 -4.65 4.99 -12.00
CA GLN A 115 -3.50 4.17 -12.40
C GLN A 115 -3.94 2.91 -13.17
N TYR A 116 -5.02 2.26 -12.75
CA TYR A 116 -5.53 1.08 -13.43
C TYR A 116 -6.03 1.42 -14.84
N MET A 117 -6.84 2.47 -14.98
CA MET A 117 -7.39 2.90 -16.27
C MET A 117 -6.30 3.37 -17.23
N GLN A 118 -5.34 4.16 -16.77
CA GLN A 118 -4.19 4.58 -17.57
C GLN A 118 -3.42 3.37 -18.11
N ASN A 119 -3.14 2.37 -17.26
CA ASN A 119 -2.45 1.16 -17.69
C ASN A 119 -3.24 0.29 -18.67
N LEU A 120 -4.56 0.45 -18.80
CA LEU A 120 -5.36 -0.23 -19.83
C LEU A 120 -5.30 0.51 -21.17
N ILE A 121 -5.17 1.83 -21.15
CA ILE A 121 -5.06 2.65 -22.38
C ILE A 121 -3.73 2.39 -23.10
N TYR A 122 -2.65 2.17 -22.35
CA TYR A 122 -1.31 1.94 -22.89
C TYR A 122 -0.96 0.45 -23.13
N ARG A 123 -1.95 -0.43 -23.15
CA ARG A 123 -1.80 -1.86 -23.47
C ARG A 123 -2.37 -2.19 -24.83
#